data_AF-A0A926G1P2-F1
#
_entry.id   AF-A0A926G1P2-F1
#
_cell.length_a   1.000
_cell.length_b   1.000
_cell.length_c   1.000
_cell.angle_alpha   90.00
_cell.angle_beta   90.00
_cell.angle_gamma   90.00
#
_symmetry.space_group_name_H-M   'P 1'
#
loop_
_entity.id
_entity.type
_entity.pdbx_description
1 polymer ?
#
loop_
_entity_poly.entity_id
_entity_poly.type
_entity_poly.pdbx_seq_one_letter_code
_entity_poly.pdbx_strand_id
1 'polypeptide(L)'
;MKLLRPGGILGMLQQYNLLYNEKPDFRRLFLASWNVREVLDFVSVRGLFSKDTKVVTVIAVAEPPSPEGNILHAVFRRTARANASQRFDIDSYDLHRIPRIAAATDHSPDLWRSNLLGGARTYAFVKRLREMPSLAAYAEAMGWDYGEGFIEGALERATEAEHLRGQRVLPSEALTLDGVDRSRIGTVDDKPIERPRSPSRFTPPMLLVREHADLPSVLWTESYLTYRTQIVGFPARRAEELEPVAKWLRSQAIGLRAYVAAISVKMLSQKATSLSARDVYDLPFDPNAVGLDLSENEFRIAHDIVDYYLDYVRLGNSSPLARRRAADGIEQFAAAFAQQVNALYPKNPLRPSGFLDLGGTVIQAFAFGDAELDWSQTEQLTGRLDALLYASRGSSLTMTRVARVYDTSFVFLLKPDRLRYWLPSVALRDADDVLADLREQGF
;
A
#
# COMPACT_ATOMS: atom_id res chain seq x y z
N MET A 1 -28.22 2.26 13.95
CA MET A 1 -29.14 1.15 13.64
C MET A 1 -30.33 1.08 14.61
N LYS A 2 -30.76 2.22 15.19
CA LYS A 2 -31.80 2.27 16.24
C LYS A 2 -33.20 1.88 15.79
N LEU A 3 -33.47 1.89 14.48
CA LEU A 3 -34.74 1.46 13.88
C LEU A 3 -34.81 -0.06 13.67
N LEU A 4 -33.70 -0.78 13.85
CA LEU A 4 -33.67 -2.23 13.74
C LEU A 4 -33.90 -2.86 15.10
N ARG A 5 -34.60 -4.00 15.11
CA ARG A 5 -34.65 -4.86 16.29
C ARG A 5 -33.23 -5.36 16.65
N PRO A 6 -32.95 -5.65 17.93
CA PRO A 6 -31.70 -6.30 18.33
C PRO A 6 -31.39 -7.53 17.47
N GLY A 7 -30.13 -7.67 17.05
CA GLY A 7 -29.69 -8.76 16.16
C GLY A 7 -30.09 -8.58 14.68
N GLY A 8 -30.79 -7.51 14.31
CA GLY A 8 -31.10 -7.18 12.92
C GLY A 8 -29.84 -6.85 12.11
N ILE A 9 -29.78 -7.25 10.84
CA ILE A 9 -28.63 -7.01 9.96
C ILE A 9 -28.89 -5.79 9.08
N LEU A 10 -27.91 -4.89 8.99
CA LEU A 10 -27.90 -3.77 8.06
C LEU A 10 -26.76 -3.95 7.06
N GLY A 11 -27.08 -3.92 5.76
CA GLY A 11 -26.12 -3.70 4.69
C GLY A 11 -26.20 -2.26 4.21
N MET A 12 -25.09 -1.52 4.27
CA MET A 12 -25.02 -0.13 3.82
C MET A 12 -24.01 0.01 2.69
N LEU A 13 -24.45 0.53 1.55
CA LEU A 13 -23.54 1.05 0.53
C LEU A 13 -23.14 2.48 0.94
N GLN A 14 -21.83 2.73 1.06
CA GLN A 14 -21.28 4.01 1.52
C GLN A 14 -20.16 4.47 0.58
N GLN A 15 -19.86 5.76 0.59
CA GLN A 15 -18.68 6.26 -0.10
C GLN A 15 -17.40 5.74 0.57
N TYR A 16 -16.36 5.51 -0.23
CA TYR A 16 -15.05 4.99 0.22
C TYR A 16 -14.41 5.82 1.35
N ASN A 17 -14.70 7.12 1.40
CA ASN A 17 -14.22 8.03 2.44
C ASN A 17 -14.67 7.61 3.86
N LEU A 18 -15.68 6.75 4.01
CA LEU A 18 -16.00 6.14 5.30
C LEU A 18 -14.78 5.44 5.93
N LEU A 19 -13.95 4.77 5.12
CA LEU A 19 -12.71 4.13 5.58
C LEU A 19 -11.50 5.05 5.43
N TYR A 20 -11.46 5.81 4.34
CA TYR A 20 -10.23 6.49 3.92
C TYR A 20 -10.11 7.94 4.36
N ASN A 21 -11.16 8.53 4.93
CA ASN A 21 -11.08 9.87 5.50
C ASN A 21 -10.28 9.85 6.82
N GLU A 22 -9.43 10.85 6.99
CA GLU A 22 -8.68 11.09 8.21
C GLU A 22 -9.58 11.49 9.38
N LYS A 23 -10.70 12.18 9.12
CA LYS A 23 -11.68 12.53 10.15
C LYS A 23 -12.54 11.31 10.49
N PRO A 24 -12.33 10.64 11.64
CA PRO A 24 -12.87 9.31 11.85
C PRO A 24 -14.19 9.33 12.63
N ASP A 25 -14.75 10.49 12.98
CA ASP A 25 -15.80 10.59 14.00
C ASP A 25 -16.99 9.64 13.76
N PHE A 26 -17.53 9.62 12.55
CA PHE A 26 -18.62 8.71 12.22
C PHE A 26 -18.17 7.24 12.26
N ARG A 27 -17.00 6.91 11.67
CA ARG A 27 -16.44 5.55 11.66
C ARG A 27 -16.23 5.04 13.09
N ARG A 28 -15.60 5.85 13.95
CA ARG A 28 -15.37 5.57 15.38
C ARG A 28 -16.67 5.31 16.10
N LEU A 29 -17.63 6.25 16.00
CA LEU A 29 -18.92 6.11 16.68
C LEU A 29 -19.69 4.88 16.19
N PHE A 30 -19.65 4.59 14.89
CA PHE A 30 -20.33 3.45 14.31
C PHE A 30 -19.73 2.12 14.76
N LEU A 31 -18.39 1.98 14.69
CA LEU A 31 -17.66 0.79 15.14
C LEU A 31 -17.79 0.56 16.65
N ALA A 32 -17.89 1.62 17.45
CA ALA A 32 -18.11 1.52 18.89
C ALA A 32 -19.56 1.15 19.26
N SER A 33 -20.53 1.52 18.42
CA SER A 33 -21.95 1.33 18.72
C SER A 33 -22.51 0.00 18.19
N TRP A 34 -21.96 -0.52 17.10
CA TRP A 34 -22.56 -1.63 16.37
C TRP A 34 -21.56 -2.71 16.01
N ASN A 35 -22.01 -3.96 16.04
CA ASN A 35 -21.23 -5.12 15.63
C ASN A 35 -21.04 -5.13 14.10
N VAL A 36 -20.00 -4.47 13.60
CA VAL A 36 -19.59 -4.57 12.20
C VAL A 36 -18.95 -5.93 11.95
N ARG A 37 -19.53 -6.71 11.04
CA ARG A 37 -19.02 -8.03 10.68
C ARG A 37 -18.09 -7.96 9.49
N GLU A 38 -18.50 -7.24 8.46
CA GLU A 38 -17.84 -7.28 7.16
C GLU A 38 -17.81 -5.88 6.54
N VAL A 39 -16.71 -5.58 5.86
CA VAL A 39 -16.51 -4.39 5.04
C VAL A 39 -16.02 -4.88 3.67
N LEU A 40 -16.84 -4.68 2.65
CA LEU A 40 -16.54 -5.06 1.27
C LEU A 40 -16.07 -3.81 0.53
N ASP A 41 -14.81 -3.78 0.12
CA ASP A 41 -14.17 -2.59 -0.44
C ASP A 41 -14.00 -2.70 -1.95
N PHE A 42 -14.62 -1.77 -2.68
CA PHE A 42 -14.61 -1.73 -4.14
C PHE A 42 -13.76 -0.57 -4.69
N VAL A 43 -12.90 0.07 -3.90
CA VAL A 43 -12.12 1.25 -4.30
C VAL A 43 -11.28 1.00 -5.56
N SER A 44 -10.76 -0.22 -5.73
CA SER A 44 -9.93 -0.60 -6.89
C SER A 44 -10.76 -0.91 -8.14
N VAL A 45 -12.06 -1.18 -8.00
CA VAL A 45 -12.95 -1.49 -9.12
C VAL A 45 -13.28 -0.20 -9.89
N ARG A 46 -13.28 -0.27 -11.23
CA ARG A 46 -13.65 0.85 -12.10
C ARG A 46 -15.01 0.60 -12.73
N GLY A 47 -15.77 1.66 -12.96
CA GLY A 47 -17.00 1.60 -13.77
C GLY A 47 -18.16 0.86 -13.10
N LEU A 48 -18.11 0.64 -11.78
CA LEU A 48 -19.23 0.04 -11.03
C LEU A 48 -20.50 0.92 -11.08
N PHE A 49 -20.31 2.23 -11.18
CA PHE A 49 -21.38 3.21 -11.40
C PHE A 49 -21.00 4.13 -12.57
N SER A 50 -22.00 4.79 -13.17
CA SER A 50 -21.82 5.68 -14.32
C SER A 50 -20.82 6.82 -14.09
N LYS A 51 -20.66 7.27 -12.84
CA LYS A 51 -19.69 8.31 -12.43
C LYS A 51 -18.41 7.75 -11.79
N ASP A 52 -18.13 6.45 -11.94
CA ASP A 52 -16.97 5.74 -11.39
C ASP A 52 -16.74 6.01 -9.88
N THR A 53 -17.84 6.15 -9.15
CA THR A 53 -17.83 6.46 -7.72
C THR A 53 -17.24 5.30 -6.93
N LYS A 54 -16.28 5.60 -6.05
CA LYS A 54 -15.67 4.61 -5.16
C LYS A 54 -16.53 4.39 -3.94
N VAL A 55 -16.77 3.12 -3.63
CA VAL A 55 -17.71 2.71 -2.58
C VAL A 55 -17.15 1.59 -1.73
N VAL A 56 -17.71 1.48 -0.53
CA VAL A 56 -17.55 0.34 0.37
C VAL A 56 -18.94 -0.12 0.79
N THR A 57 -19.12 -1.41 1.05
CA THR A 57 -20.33 -1.95 1.67
C THR A 57 -20.00 -2.36 3.10
N VAL A 58 -20.78 -1.86 4.07
CA VAL A 58 -20.63 -2.22 5.48
C VAL A 58 -21.79 -3.11 5.88
N ILE A 59 -21.47 -4.28 6.43
CA ILE A 59 -22.44 -5.24 6.98
C ILE A 59 -22.30 -5.23 8.48
N ALA A 60 -23.35 -4.79 9.18
CA ALA A 60 -23.36 -4.65 10.62
C ALA A 60 -24.60 -5.33 11.23
N VAL A 61 -24.47 -5.80 12.46
CA VAL A 61 -25.55 -6.34 13.28
C VAL A 61 -25.94 -5.31 14.34
N ALA A 62 -27.25 -5.17 14.57
CA ALA A 62 -27.85 -4.20 15.48
C ALA A 62 -27.68 -4.63 16.95
N GLU A 63 -26.44 -4.74 17.38
CA GLU A 63 -26.04 -5.11 18.73
C GLU A 63 -24.65 -4.50 19.03
N PRO A 64 -24.29 -4.34 20.31
CA PRO A 64 -22.96 -3.86 20.68
C PRO A 64 -21.85 -4.78 20.15
N PRO A 65 -20.69 -4.23 19.75
CA PRO A 65 -19.56 -5.04 19.33
C PRO A 65 -18.94 -5.78 20.52
N SER A 66 -18.52 -7.02 20.33
CA SER A 66 -17.56 -7.69 21.22
C SER A 66 -16.15 -7.13 20.99
N PRO A 67 -15.30 -6.98 22.04
CA PRO A 67 -13.88 -6.67 21.83
C PRO A 67 -13.12 -7.84 21.19
N GLU A 68 -13.64 -9.06 21.29
CA GLU A 68 -13.04 -10.28 20.75
C GLU A 68 -13.44 -10.53 19.28
N GLY A 69 -12.55 -11.21 18.56
CA GLY A 69 -12.77 -11.60 17.18
C GLY A 69 -12.40 -10.52 16.17
N ASN A 70 -12.92 -10.66 14.96
CA ASN A 70 -12.45 -9.92 13.79
C ASN A 70 -13.59 -9.28 12.99
N ILE A 71 -13.24 -8.22 12.27
CA ILE A 71 -13.99 -7.66 11.15
C ILE A 71 -13.35 -8.20 9.87
N LEU A 72 -14.15 -8.77 8.97
CA LEU A 72 -13.66 -9.15 7.65
C LEU A 72 -13.60 -7.90 6.76
N HIS A 73 -12.43 -7.54 6.29
CA HIS A 73 -12.23 -6.55 5.24
C HIS A 73 -11.87 -7.26 3.94
N ALA A 74 -12.79 -7.25 2.98
CA ALA A 74 -12.67 -7.94 1.69
C ALA A 74 -12.40 -6.92 0.58
N VAL A 75 -11.22 -6.98 -0.03
CA VAL A 75 -10.80 -6.02 -1.06
C VAL A 75 -11.10 -6.56 -2.46
N PHE A 76 -11.95 -5.88 -3.22
CA PHE A 76 -12.29 -6.28 -4.58
C PHE A 76 -11.35 -5.63 -5.59
N ARG A 77 -10.74 -6.45 -6.44
CA ARG A 77 -9.78 -6.03 -7.46
C ARG A 77 -10.44 -5.86 -8.83
N ARG A 78 -9.80 -5.09 -9.70
CA ARG A 78 -10.24 -4.89 -11.07
C ARG A 78 -10.01 -6.17 -11.90
N THR A 79 -11.08 -6.80 -12.34
CA THR A 79 -11.06 -7.92 -13.29
C THR A 79 -11.83 -7.56 -14.57
N ALA A 80 -11.57 -8.29 -15.66
CA ALA A 80 -12.33 -8.11 -16.91
C ALA A 80 -13.84 -8.35 -16.69
N ARG A 81 -14.17 -9.36 -15.88
CA ARG A 81 -15.55 -9.72 -15.51
C ARG A 81 -16.22 -8.67 -14.62
N ALA A 82 -15.47 -8.08 -13.68
CA ALA A 82 -15.97 -7.00 -12.84
C ALA A 82 -16.25 -5.73 -13.66
N ASN A 83 -15.35 -5.37 -14.58
CA ASN A 83 -15.57 -4.21 -15.48
C ASN A 83 -16.77 -4.42 -16.40
N ALA A 84 -17.02 -5.67 -16.82
CA ALA A 84 -18.19 -6.03 -17.61
C ALA A 84 -19.49 -6.13 -16.78
N SER A 85 -19.44 -5.82 -15.48
CA SER A 85 -20.57 -5.94 -14.53
C SER A 85 -21.19 -7.34 -14.47
N GLN A 86 -20.41 -8.38 -14.80
CA GLN A 86 -20.89 -9.76 -14.85
C GLN A 86 -20.70 -10.48 -13.51
N ARG A 87 -19.51 -10.37 -12.93
CA ARG A 87 -19.10 -11.16 -11.76
C ARG A 87 -17.92 -10.50 -11.04
N PHE A 88 -17.87 -10.64 -9.72
CA PHE A 88 -16.67 -10.36 -8.93
C PHE A 88 -15.86 -11.63 -8.69
N ASP A 89 -14.54 -11.49 -8.75
CA ASP A 89 -13.63 -12.53 -8.31
C ASP A 89 -12.92 -12.02 -7.06
N ILE A 90 -12.83 -12.85 -6.02
CA ILE A 90 -12.13 -12.51 -4.78
C ILE A 90 -11.08 -13.57 -4.47
N ASP A 91 -9.92 -13.09 -4.05
CA ASP A 91 -8.81 -13.94 -3.66
C ASP A 91 -8.73 -14.10 -2.14
N SER A 92 -8.28 -15.26 -1.66
CA SER A 92 -7.93 -15.48 -0.26
C SER A 92 -6.97 -14.43 0.30
N TYR A 93 -6.04 -13.91 -0.51
CA TYR A 93 -5.10 -12.88 -0.08
C TYR A 93 -5.73 -11.48 0.04
N ASP A 94 -6.90 -11.25 -0.57
CA ASP A 94 -7.67 -10.02 -0.45
C ASP A 94 -8.73 -10.07 0.66
N LEU A 95 -8.81 -11.19 1.39
CA LEU A 95 -9.62 -11.36 2.59
C LEU A 95 -8.74 -11.08 3.82
N HIS A 96 -8.97 -9.95 4.46
CA HIS A 96 -8.21 -9.51 5.63
C HIS A 96 -9.07 -9.59 6.89
N ARG A 97 -8.53 -10.20 7.95
CA ARG A 97 -9.19 -10.27 9.26
C ARG A 97 -8.58 -9.19 10.15
N ILE A 98 -9.36 -8.15 10.44
CA ILE A 98 -8.94 -7.04 11.30
C ILE A 98 -9.43 -7.33 12.72
N PRO A 99 -8.54 -7.43 13.72
CA PRO A 99 -8.95 -7.56 15.11
C PRO A 99 -9.85 -6.39 15.52
N ARG A 100 -10.98 -6.68 16.19
CA ARG A 100 -11.92 -5.64 16.61
C ARG A 100 -11.29 -4.61 17.53
N ILE A 101 -10.42 -5.07 18.42
CA ILE A 101 -9.66 -4.19 19.30
C ILE A 101 -8.82 -3.19 18.49
N ALA A 102 -8.16 -3.64 17.41
CA ALA A 102 -7.36 -2.77 16.56
C ALA A 102 -8.23 -1.72 15.84
N ALA A 103 -9.38 -2.12 15.29
CA ALA A 103 -10.32 -1.19 14.66
C ALA A 103 -10.98 -0.21 15.66
N ALA A 104 -11.07 -0.59 16.93
CA ALA A 104 -11.61 0.23 18.00
C ALA A 104 -10.58 1.20 18.59
N THR A 105 -9.28 0.89 18.54
CA THR A 105 -8.21 1.73 19.11
C THR A 105 -7.48 2.57 18.07
N ASP A 106 -7.30 2.04 16.86
CA ASP A 106 -6.68 2.78 15.76
C ASP A 106 -7.76 3.29 14.81
N HIS A 107 -7.86 4.61 14.74
CA HIS A 107 -8.82 5.31 13.91
C HIS A 107 -8.20 5.88 12.64
N SER A 108 -6.93 5.62 12.38
CA SER A 108 -6.29 6.06 11.14
C SER A 108 -6.88 5.34 9.92
N PRO A 109 -6.81 5.96 8.73
CA PRO A 109 -7.09 5.27 7.48
C PRO A 109 -6.14 4.10 7.21
N ASP A 110 -4.95 4.10 7.79
CA ASP A 110 -3.85 3.19 7.45
C ASP A 110 -4.24 1.73 7.68
N LEU A 111 -4.96 1.45 8.76
CA LEU A 111 -5.47 0.10 9.06
C LEU A 111 -6.24 -0.51 7.88
N TRP A 112 -7.04 0.30 7.20
CA TRP A 112 -7.83 -0.12 6.04
C TRP A 112 -7.00 -0.07 4.76
N ARG A 113 -6.20 0.99 4.57
CA ARG A 113 -5.38 1.19 3.38
C ARG A 113 -4.31 0.13 3.20
N SER A 114 -3.66 -0.30 4.28
CA SER A 114 -2.62 -1.33 4.22
C SER A 114 -3.15 -2.65 3.65
N ASN A 115 -4.45 -2.94 3.77
CA ASN A 115 -5.09 -4.10 3.14
C ASN A 115 -5.16 -4.00 1.60
N LEU A 116 -5.15 -2.79 1.03
CA LEU A 116 -4.98 -2.63 -0.42
C LEU A 116 -3.59 -3.08 -0.89
N LEU A 117 -2.61 -3.11 0.02
CA LEU A 117 -1.17 -3.24 -0.22
C LEU A 117 -0.52 -4.39 0.57
N GLY A 118 -1.25 -5.49 0.80
CA GLY A 118 -0.70 -6.72 1.39
C GLY A 118 -1.13 -7.03 2.83
N GLY A 119 -1.81 -6.11 3.52
CA GLY A 119 -2.50 -6.38 4.78
C GLY A 119 -1.71 -6.08 6.05
N ALA A 120 -1.81 -6.98 7.03
CA ALA A 120 -1.40 -6.72 8.42
C ALA A 120 0.10 -6.39 8.59
N ARG A 121 0.97 -7.08 7.85
CA ARG A 121 2.42 -6.79 7.88
C ARG A 121 2.75 -5.41 7.28
N THR A 122 2.03 -4.99 6.24
CA THR A 122 2.09 -3.61 5.71
C THR A 122 1.61 -2.59 6.73
N TYR A 123 0.55 -2.90 7.48
CA TYR A 123 0.07 -2.03 8.56
C TYR A 123 1.09 -1.89 9.69
N ALA A 124 1.73 -3.00 10.12
CA ALA A 124 2.78 -2.97 11.13
C ALA A 124 3.98 -2.11 10.69
N PHE A 125 4.43 -2.29 9.44
CA PHE A 125 5.47 -1.46 8.81
C PHE A 125 5.13 0.03 8.86
N VAL A 126 3.91 0.42 8.43
CA VAL A 126 3.47 1.81 8.44
C VAL A 126 3.39 2.36 9.87
N LYS A 127 2.80 1.61 10.79
CA LYS A 127 2.63 2.02 12.18
C LYS A 127 3.97 2.33 12.83
N ARG A 128 4.98 1.47 12.63
CA ARG A 128 6.34 1.71 13.14
C ARG A 128 6.95 2.98 12.55
N LEU A 129 6.87 3.16 11.23
CA LEU A 129 7.43 4.35 10.59
C LEU A 129 6.73 5.64 11.00
N ARG A 130 5.44 5.59 11.37
CA ARG A 130 4.71 6.75 11.92
C ARG A 130 5.21 7.19 13.29
N GLU A 131 5.90 6.34 14.04
CA GLU A 131 6.49 6.68 15.33
C GLU A 131 7.78 7.49 15.18
N MET A 132 8.39 7.50 13.98
CA MET A 132 9.55 8.32 13.68
C MET A 132 9.17 9.80 13.56
N PRO A 133 10.10 10.73 13.86
CA PRO A 133 9.92 12.15 13.55
C PRO A 133 9.64 12.35 12.05
N SER A 134 8.82 13.34 11.73
CA SER A 134 8.47 13.66 10.35
C SER A 134 9.40 14.74 9.77
N LEU A 135 9.46 14.79 8.44
CA LEU A 135 10.17 15.84 7.73
C LEU A 135 9.63 17.24 8.09
N ALA A 136 8.33 17.38 8.28
CA ALA A 136 7.72 18.61 8.79
C ALA A 136 8.21 18.96 10.20
N ALA A 137 8.24 18.01 11.14
CA ALA A 137 8.72 18.25 12.50
C ALA A 137 10.18 18.74 12.50
N TYR A 138 11.02 18.17 11.64
CA TYR A 138 12.39 18.64 11.45
C TYR A 138 12.46 20.04 10.85
N ALA A 139 11.69 20.32 9.79
CA ALA A 139 11.63 21.63 9.15
C ALA A 139 11.14 22.73 10.12
N GLU A 140 10.14 22.42 10.96
CA GLU A 140 9.65 23.31 12.02
C GLU A 140 10.73 23.59 13.06
N ALA A 141 11.45 22.56 13.54
CA ALA A 141 12.54 22.72 14.50
C ALA A 141 13.68 23.59 13.95
N MET A 142 13.93 23.53 12.63
CA MET A 142 14.91 24.37 11.94
C MET A 142 14.39 25.77 11.58
N GLY A 143 13.09 26.05 11.79
CA GLY A 143 12.45 27.32 11.44
C GLY A 143 12.36 27.57 9.93
N TRP A 144 12.24 26.51 9.13
CA TRP A 144 12.11 26.60 7.68
C TRP A 144 10.72 27.04 7.25
N ASP A 145 10.64 27.88 6.23
CA ASP A 145 9.38 28.30 5.61
C ASP A 145 8.97 27.32 4.50
N TYR A 146 8.62 26.09 4.89
CA TYR A 146 8.37 24.99 3.97
C TYR A 146 6.90 24.86 3.53
N GLY A 147 6.69 24.23 2.37
CA GLY A 147 5.39 23.76 1.91
C GLY A 147 5.14 23.93 0.41
N GLU A 148 3.88 23.85 -0.02
CA GLU A 148 3.54 23.96 -1.45
C GLU A 148 3.86 25.32 -2.06
N GLY A 149 4.05 25.31 -3.37
CA GLY A 149 4.16 26.50 -4.20
C GLY A 149 2.88 27.35 -4.28
N PHE A 150 2.92 28.34 -5.17
CA PHE A 150 1.82 29.29 -5.34
C PHE A 150 0.63 28.68 -6.12
N ILE A 151 -0.54 29.29 -5.95
CA ILE A 151 -1.78 28.94 -6.67
C ILE A 151 -2.22 30.13 -7.52
N GLU A 152 -2.35 29.91 -8.82
CA GLU A 152 -3.02 30.85 -9.74
C GLU A 152 -4.53 30.86 -9.48
N GLY A 153 -5.15 32.02 -9.61
CA GLY A 153 -6.56 32.20 -9.30
C GLY A 153 -7.29 33.11 -10.27
N ALA A 154 -8.59 33.31 -10.01
CA ALA A 154 -9.38 34.32 -10.68
C ALA A 154 -9.07 35.71 -10.11
N LEU A 155 -9.29 36.77 -10.92
CA LEU A 155 -9.05 38.17 -10.55
C LEU A 155 -9.65 38.55 -9.19
N GLU A 156 -10.84 38.05 -8.88
CA GLU A 156 -11.58 38.36 -7.65
C GLU A 156 -10.92 37.83 -6.37
N ARG A 157 -9.98 36.89 -6.49
CA ARG A 157 -9.24 36.29 -5.37
C ARG A 157 -7.75 36.61 -5.42
N ALA A 158 -7.36 37.55 -6.27
CA ALA A 158 -5.96 37.91 -6.47
C ALA A 158 -5.38 38.59 -5.22
N THR A 159 -4.17 38.18 -4.84
CA THR A 159 -3.36 38.82 -3.81
C THR A 159 -2.12 39.43 -4.45
N GLU A 160 -1.51 40.41 -3.80
CA GLU A 160 -0.24 41.01 -4.22
C GLU A 160 0.86 39.94 -4.29
N ALA A 161 1.62 39.92 -5.39
CA ALA A 161 2.52 38.82 -5.73
C ALA A 161 3.70 39.27 -6.61
N GLU A 162 4.22 40.47 -6.36
CA GLU A 162 5.31 41.06 -7.14
C GLU A 162 6.56 40.17 -7.17
N HIS A 163 6.83 39.43 -6.08
CA HIS A 163 7.95 38.48 -5.98
C HIS A 163 7.80 37.21 -6.85
N LEU A 164 6.68 37.07 -7.58
CA LEU A 164 6.45 35.96 -8.49
C LEU A 164 6.47 36.39 -9.95
N ARG A 165 5.91 37.55 -10.30
CA ARG A 165 5.73 37.98 -11.69
C ARG A 165 7.08 38.11 -12.40
N GLY A 166 7.18 37.53 -13.61
CA GLY A 166 8.43 37.55 -14.38
C GLY A 166 9.56 36.68 -13.82
N GLN A 167 9.35 35.99 -12.69
CA GLN A 167 10.35 35.09 -12.12
C GLN A 167 10.33 33.73 -12.81
N ARG A 168 11.45 33.00 -12.70
CA ARG A 168 11.56 31.63 -13.20
C ARG A 168 10.56 30.73 -12.47
N VAL A 169 9.87 29.86 -13.20
CA VAL A 169 8.92 28.88 -12.62
C VAL A 169 9.28 27.46 -13.06
N LEU A 170 9.34 26.55 -12.09
CA LEU A 170 9.50 25.12 -12.31
C LEU A 170 8.12 24.45 -12.41
N PRO A 171 7.73 23.92 -13.58
CA PRO A 171 6.55 23.06 -13.69
C PRO A 171 6.76 21.74 -12.94
N SER A 172 5.71 21.20 -12.31
CA SER A 172 5.77 19.93 -11.57
C SER A 172 6.34 18.78 -12.39
N GLU A 173 5.99 18.70 -13.67
CA GLU A 173 6.44 17.62 -14.56
C GLU A 173 7.92 17.73 -14.95
N ALA A 174 8.56 18.87 -14.73
CA ALA A 174 9.98 19.07 -14.97
C ALA A 174 10.86 18.54 -13.81
N LEU A 175 10.27 18.26 -12.64
CA LEU A 175 10.93 17.56 -11.55
C LEU A 175 10.70 16.05 -11.68
N THR A 176 11.75 15.32 -12.07
CA THR A 176 11.76 13.87 -12.32
C THR A 176 12.76 13.18 -11.39
N LEU A 177 12.82 11.85 -11.45
CA LEU A 177 13.81 11.06 -10.70
C LEU A 177 15.25 11.35 -11.14
N ASP A 178 15.43 11.82 -12.38
CA ASP A 178 16.74 12.22 -12.94
C ASP A 178 17.10 13.67 -12.60
N GLY A 179 16.26 14.36 -11.82
CA GLY A 179 16.45 15.74 -11.40
C GLY A 179 15.53 16.73 -12.14
N VAL A 180 16.06 17.92 -12.41
CA VAL A 180 15.29 19.01 -13.04
C VAL A 180 15.59 19.08 -14.54
N ASP A 181 14.55 18.93 -15.34
CA ASP A 181 14.58 19.28 -16.76
C ASP A 181 14.58 20.80 -16.92
N ARG A 182 15.78 21.38 -17.00
CA ARG A 182 16.00 22.83 -17.09
C ARG A 182 15.39 23.45 -18.35
N SER A 183 15.20 22.68 -19.43
CA SER A 183 14.60 23.18 -20.67
C SER A 183 13.13 23.57 -20.51
N ARG A 184 12.48 23.05 -19.45
CA ARG A 184 11.07 23.29 -19.13
C ARG A 184 10.87 24.37 -18.07
N ILE A 185 11.94 24.95 -17.53
CA ILE A 185 11.81 26.09 -16.62
C ILE A 185 11.32 27.29 -17.44
N GLY A 186 10.11 27.74 -17.11
CA GLY A 186 9.47 28.87 -17.76
C GLY A 186 9.59 30.15 -16.94
N THR A 187 8.69 31.08 -17.23
CA THR A 187 8.49 32.32 -16.47
C THR A 187 7.06 32.35 -15.92
N VAL A 188 6.85 32.94 -14.75
CA VAL A 188 5.50 33.16 -14.21
C VAL A 188 4.78 34.18 -15.08
N ASP A 189 3.66 33.76 -15.67
CA ASP A 189 2.77 34.62 -16.45
C ASP A 189 2.21 35.77 -15.60
N ASP A 190 1.85 36.88 -16.26
CA ASP A 190 1.14 37.98 -15.62
C ASP A 190 -0.33 37.64 -15.40
N LYS A 191 -0.59 36.70 -14.48
CA LYS A 191 -1.92 36.21 -14.10
C LYS A 191 -2.22 36.51 -12.64
N PRO A 192 -3.51 36.61 -12.26
CA PRO A 192 -3.90 36.74 -10.87
C PRO A 192 -3.46 35.54 -10.03
N ILE A 193 -2.94 35.80 -8.83
CA ILE A 193 -2.42 34.77 -7.92
C ILE A 193 -3.27 34.75 -6.65
N GLU A 194 -3.91 33.60 -6.37
CA GLU A 194 -4.79 33.43 -5.21
C GLU A 194 -3.98 33.19 -3.92
N ARG A 195 -2.90 32.42 -4.01
CA ARG A 195 -2.03 32.14 -2.85
C ARG A 195 -0.57 32.32 -3.26
N PRO A 196 -0.01 33.53 -3.12
CA PRO A 196 1.34 33.83 -3.61
C PRO A 196 2.45 33.22 -2.76
N ARG A 197 2.14 32.88 -1.50
CA ARG A 197 3.13 32.48 -0.49
C ARG A 197 4.19 33.59 -0.28
N SER A 198 5.05 33.39 0.69
CA SER A 198 6.17 34.29 1.01
C SER A 198 7.30 34.17 -0.03
N PRO A 199 8.11 35.22 -0.25
CA PRO A 199 9.31 35.15 -1.08
C PRO A 199 10.34 34.12 -0.58
N SER A 200 10.46 33.96 0.73
CA SER A 200 11.36 32.98 1.37
C SER A 200 11.08 31.54 0.94
N ARG A 201 9.82 31.21 0.60
CA ARG A 201 9.39 29.91 0.06
C ARG A 201 10.16 29.49 -1.20
N PHE A 202 10.64 30.47 -1.96
CA PHE A 202 11.25 30.33 -3.28
C PHE A 202 12.72 30.78 -3.29
N THR A 203 13.31 31.03 -2.11
CA THR A 203 14.70 31.46 -1.98
C THR A 203 15.62 30.25 -1.77
N PRO A 204 16.65 30.05 -2.63
CA PRO A 204 17.63 28.99 -2.45
C PRO A 204 18.59 29.29 -1.27
N PRO A 205 19.26 28.28 -0.70
CA PRO A 205 19.16 26.86 -1.06
C PRO A 205 17.84 26.24 -0.59
N MET A 206 17.26 25.36 -1.41
CA MET A 206 16.01 24.68 -1.09
C MET A 206 15.99 23.23 -1.57
N LEU A 207 15.37 22.34 -0.81
CA LEU A 207 15.04 21.00 -1.28
C LEU A 207 13.62 21.04 -1.87
N LEU A 208 13.47 20.60 -3.12
CA LEU A 208 12.18 20.47 -3.77
C LEU A 208 11.78 19.00 -3.83
N VAL A 209 10.54 18.69 -3.49
CA VAL A 209 9.97 17.34 -3.54
C VAL A 209 8.64 17.40 -4.28
N ARG A 210 8.48 16.61 -5.34
CA ARG A 210 7.23 16.53 -6.10
C ARG A 210 6.21 15.66 -5.39
N GLU A 211 4.94 16.07 -5.40
CA GLU A 211 3.80 15.30 -4.89
C GLU A 211 3.42 14.13 -5.83
N HIS A 212 4.35 13.18 -5.98
CA HIS A 212 4.21 12.00 -6.84
C HIS A 212 4.62 10.74 -6.09
N ALA A 213 4.04 9.61 -6.48
CA ALA A 213 4.31 8.25 -5.98
C ALA A 213 5.79 7.92 -5.82
N ASP A 214 6.62 8.43 -6.74
CA ASP A 214 8.05 8.14 -6.80
C ASP A 214 8.90 9.11 -5.97
N LEU A 215 8.28 10.13 -5.37
CA LEU A 215 8.93 11.20 -4.61
C LEU A 215 10.16 11.84 -5.32
N PRO A 216 10.07 12.26 -6.60
CA PRO A 216 11.14 13.02 -7.24
C PRO A 216 11.58 14.20 -6.37
N SER A 217 12.88 14.33 -6.15
CA SER A 217 13.42 15.40 -5.31
C SER A 217 14.77 15.91 -5.80
N VAL A 218 15.06 17.18 -5.51
CA VAL A 218 16.30 17.85 -5.91
C VAL A 218 16.69 18.91 -4.89
N LEU A 219 17.99 19.01 -4.60
CA LEU A 219 18.55 20.15 -3.88
C LEU A 219 18.88 21.25 -4.89
N TRP A 220 18.20 22.39 -4.79
CA TRP A 220 18.37 23.54 -5.67
C TRP A 220 19.12 24.66 -4.96
N THR A 221 20.32 24.98 -5.46
CA THR A 221 21.25 25.97 -4.87
C THR A 221 21.57 27.13 -5.83
N GLU A 222 20.92 27.17 -6.99
CA GLU A 222 21.19 28.16 -8.03
C GLU A 222 20.47 29.49 -7.73
N SER A 223 19.72 30.03 -8.69
CA SER A 223 18.99 31.29 -8.57
C SER A 223 17.60 31.11 -7.96
N TYR A 224 16.94 32.22 -7.63
CA TYR A 224 15.53 32.25 -7.23
C TYR A 224 14.67 31.46 -8.22
N LEU A 225 13.87 30.54 -7.69
CA LEU A 225 13.07 29.61 -8.49
C LEU A 225 11.71 29.42 -7.84
N THR A 226 10.67 29.87 -8.53
CA THR A 226 9.29 29.66 -8.09
C THR A 226 8.77 28.31 -8.58
N TYR A 227 7.72 27.81 -7.94
CA TYR A 227 7.05 26.56 -8.30
C TYR A 227 5.58 26.64 -7.90
N ARG A 228 4.75 25.83 -8.55
CA ARG A 228 3.30 25.76 -8.32
C ARG A 228 2.97 24.65 -7.30
N THR A 229 1.68 24.45 -7.03
CA THR A 229 1.17 23.24 -6.36
C THR A 229 1.72 21.96 -7.01
N GLN A 230 1.74 20.85 -6.27
CA GLN A 230 2.39 19.58 -6.65
C GLN A 230 3.91 19.55 -6.50
N ILE A 231 4.51 20.64 -6.00
CA ILE A 231 5.87 20.66 -5.50
C ILE A 231 5.83 21.27 -4.09
N VAL A 232 6.46 20.58 -3.16
CA VAL A 232 6.79 21.08 -1.82
C VAL A 232 8.24 21.52 -1.81
N GLY A 233 8.50 22.75 -1.36
CA GLY A 233 9.85 23.22 -1.12
C GLY A 233 10.17 23.37 0.36
N PHE A 234 11.42 23.09 0.70
CA PHE A 234 12.02 23.26 2.02
C PHE A 234 13.24 24.20 1.87
N PRO A 235 13.03 25.53 1.92
CA PRO A 235 14.12 26.49 1.88
C PRO A 235 14.87 26.49 3.21
N ALA A 236 16.19 26.54 3.15
CA ALA A 236 17.07 26.63 4.33
C ALA A 236 18.06 27.78 4.17
N ARG A 237 18.76 28.13 5.25
CA ARG A 237 19.78 29.19 5.22
C ARG A 237 21.04 28.74 4.48
N ARG A 238 21.39 27.46 4.62
CA ARG A 238 22.59 26.88 4.02
C ARG A 238 22.30 25.49 3.46
N ALA A 239 23.02 25.12 2.41
CA ALA A 239 22.81 23.86 1.71
C ALA A 239 23.12 22.66 2.61
N GLU A 240 24.08 22.79 3.54
CA GLU A 240 24.47 21.68 4.44
C GLU A 240 23.34 21.27 5.39
N GLU A 241 22.34 22.13 5.62
CA GLU A 241 21.16 21.79 6.42
C GLU A 241 20.18 20.87 5.65
N LEU A 242 20.24 20.89 4.32
CA LEU A 242 19.37 20.13 3.41
C LEU A 242 20.05 18.86 2.87
N GLU A 243 21.38 18.81 2.87
CA GLU A 243 22.15 17.65 2.41
C GLU A 243 21.77 16.32 3.12
N PRO A 244 21.58 16.29 4.46
CA PRO A 244 21.11 15.08 5.14
C PRO A 244 19.73 14.63 4.66
N VAL A 245 18.81 15.58 4.45
CA VAL A 245 17.45 15.30 3.96
C VAL A 245 17.50 14.76 2.52
N ALA A 246 18.27 15.40 1.64
CA ALA A 246 18.43 14.97 0.25
C ALA A 246 19.05 13.56 0.16
N LYS A 247 20.05 13.27 1.01
CA LYS A 247 20.65 11.93 1.12
C LYS A 247 19.65 10.91 1.64
N TRP A 248 18.83 11.28 2.63
CA TRP A 248 17.81 10.41 3.20
C TRP A 248 16.76 10.01 2.16
N LEU A 249 16.16 10.98 1.47
CA LEU A 249 15.15 10.73 0.43
C LEU A 249 15.66 9.77 -0.66
N ARG A 250 16.94 9.91 -1.04
CA ARG A 250 17.58 9.04 -2.03
C ARG A 250 17.88 7.64 -1.48
N SER A 251 18.53 7.55 -0.32
CA SER A 251 18.99 6.27 0.23
C SER A 251 17.87 5.40 0.80
N GLN A 252 16.78 6.02 1.25
CA GLN A 252 15.62 5.33 1.83
C GLN A 252 14.42 5.28 0.86
N ALA A 253 14.64 5.56 -0.44
CA ALA A 253 13.59 5.80 -1.42
C ALA A 253 12.52 4.70 -1.46
N ILE A 254 12.92 3.42 -1.43
CA ILE A 254 11.96 2.30 -1.49
C ILE A 254 11.02 2.29 -0.28
N GLY A 255 11.56 2.46 0.93
CA GLY A 255 10.78 2.49 2.16
C GLY A 255 9.86 3.71 2.23
N LEU A 256 10.35 4.89 1.83
CA LEU A 256 9.56 6.11 1.80
C LEU A 256 8.41 6.04 0.78
N ARG A 257 8.66 5.49 -0.42
CA ARG A 257 7.63 5.28 -1.46
C ARG A 257 6.58 4.26 -1.01
N ALA A 258 7.01 3.17 -0.37
CA ALA A 258 6.09 2.18 0.19
C ALA A 258 5.23 2.76 1.32
N TYR A 259 5.85 3.54 2.21
CA TYR A 259 5.17 4.23 3.31
C TYR A 259 4.12 5.22 2.77
N VAL A 260 4.51 6.12 1.85
CA VAL A 260 3.61 7.13 1.32
C VAL A 260 2.44 6.52 0.54
N ALA A 261 2.66 5.38 -0.14
CA ALA A 261 1.61 4.62 -0.80
C ALA A 261 0.53 4.13 0.17
N ALA A 262 0.96 3.68 1.35
CA ALA A 262 0.05 3.15 2.36
C ALA A 262 -0.68 4.25 3.13
N ILE A 263 -0.09 5.44 3.33
CA ILE A 263 -0.73 6.53 4.09
C ILE A 263 -1.56 7.51 3.22
N SER A 264 -1.21 7.71 1.95
CA SER A 264 -1.77 8.82 1.17
C SER A 264 -3.22 8.62 0.78
N VAL A 265 -4.13 9.37 1.41
CA VAL A 265 -5.58 9.28 1.13
C VAL A 265 -5.90 9.56 -0.34
N LYS A 266 -5.16 10.45 -1.00
CA LYS A 266 -5.37 10.83 -2.41
C LYS A 266 -4.92 9.74 -3.38
N MET A 267 -3.80 9.07 -3.06
CA MET A 267 -3.25 8.01 -3.88
C MET A 267 -4.14 6.76 -3.83
N LEU A 268 -4.26 6.09 -4.99
CA LEU A 268 -5.04 4.87 -5.23
C LEU A 268 -6.57 5.03 -5.13
N SER A 269 -7.06 6.01 -4.36
CA SER A 269 -8.49 6.25 -4.17
C SER A 269 -9.05 7.36 -5.08
N GLN A 270 -8.30 8.45 -5.27
CA GLN A 270 -8.70 9.61 -6.09
C GLN A 270 -7.84 9.74 -7.35
N LYS A 271 -6.52 9.60 -7.20
CA LYS A 271 -5.56 9.63 -8.30
C LYS A 271 -4.61 8.45 -8.18
N ALA A 272 -4.12 7.97 -9.32
CA ALA A 272 -3.25 6.79 -9.36
C ALA A 272 -1.91 7.03 -8.65
N THR A 273 -1.28 8.18 -8.89
CA THR A 273 0.10 8.44 -8.46
C THR A 273 0.30 9.80 -7.77
N SER A 274 -0.74 10.65 -7.69
CA SER A 274 -0.59 11.97 -7.08
C SER A 274 -0.70 11.91 -5.57
N LEU A 275 0.22 12.58 -4.91
CA LEU A 275 0.20 12.80 -3.47
C LEU A 275 -0.40 14.17 -3.14
N SER A 276 -0.60 14.41 -1.86
CA SER A 276 -0.81 15.73 -1.28
C SER A 276 0.47 16.23 -0.62
N ALA A 277 0.57 17.52 -0.37
CA ALA A 277 1.70 18.09 0.37
C ALA A 277 1.87 17.50 1.77
N ARG A 278 0.75 17.17 2.45
CA ARG A 278 0.78 16.51 3.75
C ARG A 278 1.48 15.16 3.71
N ASP A 279 1.32 14.40 2.63
CA ASP A 279 2.00 13.13 2.47
C ASP A 279 3.53 13.30 2.42
N VAL A 280 4.02 14.43 1.90
CA VAL A 280 5.45 14.80 1.90
C VAL A 280 5.89 15.28 3.28
N TYR A 281 5.04 16.04 3.98
CA TYR A 281 5.29 16.52 5.35
C TYR A 281 5.45 15.37 6.33
N ASP A 282 4.62 14.34 6.18
CA ASP A 282 4.54 13.17 7.07
C ASP A 282 5.58 12.09 6.73
N LEU A 283 6.50 12.34 5.79
CA LEU A 283 7.61 11.41 5.50
C LEU A 283 8.49 11.24 6.74
N PRO A 284 8.83 9.99 7.14
CA PRO A 284 9.71 9.76 8.28
C PRO A 284 11.12 10.23 7.97
N PHE A 285 11.67 11.05 8.86
CA PHE A 285 13.01 11.60 8.77
C PHE A 285 13.58 11.84 10.17
N ASP A 286 14.68 11.17 10.47
CA ASP A 286 15.47 11.42 11.68
C ASP A 286 16.93 11.62 11.29
N PRO A 287 17.51 12.82 11.47
CA PRO A 287 18.91 13.09 11.11
C PRO A 287 19.92 12.30 11.96
N ASN A 288 19.50 11.76 13.11
CA ASN A 288 20.35 10.97 14.00
C ASN A 288 20.26 9.46 13.72
N ALA A 289 19.28 9.03 12.94
CA ALA A 289 19.13 7.63 12.56
C ALA A 289 20.02 7.28 11.36
N VAL A 290 20.44 6.02 11.27
CA VAL A 290 21.23 5.51 10.12
C VAL A 290 20.37 5.42 8.85
N GLY A 291 19.07 5.15 9.02
CA GLY A 291 18.08 4.97 7.96
C GLY A 291 16.72 4.64 8.58
N LEU A 292 15.80 4.09 7.79
CA LEU A 292 14.49 3.66 8.30
C LEU A 292 14.54 2.41 9.19
N ASP A 293 15.73 1.81 9.34
CA ASP A 293 15.97 0.57 10.07
C ASP A 293 14.96 -0.53 9.68
N LEU A 294 14.84 -0.75 8.37
CA LEU A 294 13.92 -1.77 7.86
C LEU A 294 14.48 -3.15 8.18
N SER A 295 13.69 -3.97 8.85
CA SER A 295 13.98 -5.41 8.91
C SER A 295 13.94 -6.01 7.49
N GLU A 296 14.54 -7.19 7.31
CA GLU A 296 14.52 -7.88 6.01
C GLU A 296 13.08 -8.15 5.52
N ASN A 297 12.15 -8.42 6.45
CA ASN A 297 10.73 -8.58 6.13
C ASN A 297 10.09 -7.27 5.66
N GLU A 298 10.37 -6.16 6.34
CA GLU A 298 9.87 -4.85 5.93
C GLU A 298 10.45 -4.40 4.60
N PHE A 299 11.71 -4.74 4.34
CA PHE A 299 12.34 -4.51 3.04
C PHE A 299 11.61 -5.25 1.91
N ARG A 300 11.28 -6.54 2.11
CA ARG A 300 10.46 -7.32 1.16
C ARG A 300 9.09 -6.71 0.93
N ILE A 301 8.42 -6.27 2.00
CA ILE A 301 7.12 -5.61 1.94
C ILE A 301 7.20 -4.31 1.15
N ALA A 302 8.20 -3.46 1.45
CA ALA A 302 8.39 -2.19 0.76
C ALA A 302 8.64 -2.38 -0.74
N HIS A 303 9.48 -3.35 -1.09
CA HIS A 303 9.72 -3.72 -2.49
C HIS A 303 8.45 -4.20 -3.18
N ASP A 304 7.73 -5.15 -2.60
CA ASP A 304 6.52 -5.67 -3.22
C ASP A 304 5.43 -4.60 -3.39
N ILE A 305 5.34 -3.64 -2.46
CA ILE A 305 4.43 -2.49 -2.58
C ILE A 305 4.77 -1.67 -3.81
N VAL A 306 6.03 -1.26 -3.91
CA VAL A 306 6.48 -0.32 -4.94
C VAL A 306 6.56 -0.97 -6.32
N ASP A 307 7.10 -2.18 -6.40
CA ASP A 307 7.39 -2.86 -7.66
C ASP A 307 6.15 -3.57 -8.23
N TYR A 308 5.17 -3.92 -7.37
CA TYR A 308 4.01 -4.72 -7.80
C TYR A 308 2.65 -4.20 -7.34
N TYR A 309 2.41 -3.97 -6.03
CA TYR A 309 1.05 -3.73 -5.55
C TYR A 309 0.46 -2.40 -6.02
N LEU A 310 1.26 -1.33 -6.14
CA LEU A 310 0.81 -0.06 -6.69
C LEU A 310 0.15 -0.22 -8.07
N ASP A 311 0.82 -0.97 -8.96
CA ASP A 311 0.31 -1.26 -10.29
C ASP A 311 -0.85 -2.26 -10.26
N TYR A 312 -0.84 -3.22 -9.34
CA TYR A 312 -1.93 -4.17 -9.21
C TYR A 312 -3.24 -3.51 -8.76
N VAL A 313 -3.18 -2.57 -7.81
CA VAL A 313 -4.35 -1.76 -7.39
C VAL A 313 -4.89 -0.96 -8.58
N ARG A 314 -3.99 -0.35 -9.37
CA ARG A 314 -4.35 0.53 -10.51
C ARG A 314 -4.90 -0.22 -11.72
N LEU A 315 -4.25 -1.33 -12.09
CA LEU A 315 -4.45 -2.04 -13.35
C LEU A 315 -5.20 -3.37 -13.19
N GLY A 316 -5.27 -3.91 -11.97
CA GLY A 316 -5.87 -5.21 -11.67
C GLY A 316 -5.25 -6.32 -12.52
N ASN A 317 -6.09 -7.12 -13.20
CA ASN A 317 -5.62 -8.23 -14.05
C ASN A 317 -4.77 -7.80 -15.27
N SER A 318 -4.62 -6.50 -15.53
CA SER A 318 -3.69 -6.01 -16.56
C SER A 318 -2.28 -5.71 -16.03
N SER A 319 -2.06 -5.78 -14.71
CA SER A 319 -0.74 -5.55 -14.13
C SER A 319 0.23 -6.69 -14.46
N PRO A 320 1.56 -6.43 -14.42
CA PRO A 320 2.56 -7.49 -14.50
C PRO A 320 2.31 -8.60 -13.49
N LEU A 321 1.93 -8.23 -12.26
CA LEU A 321 1.70 -9.16 -11.16
C LEU A 321 0.62 -10.22 -11.45
N ALA A 322 -0.43 -9.85 -12.20
CA ALA A 322 -1.51 -10.76 -12.57
C ALA A 322 -1.25 -11.55 -13.87
N ARG A 323 -0.29 -11.13 -14.69
CA ARG A 323 0.02 -11.74 -16.00
C ARG A 323 1.25 -12.64 -15.97
N ARG A 324 2.27 -12.25 -15.21
CA ARG A 324 3.53 -12.99 -15.04
C ARG A 324 3.29 -14.33 -14.33
N ARG A 325 4.18 -15.27 -14.59
CA ARG A 325 4.07 -16.65 -14.09
C ARG A 325 4.78 -16.82 -12.75
N ALA A 326 4.46 -17.89 -12.03
CA ALA A 326 5.03 -18.24 -10.74
C ALA A 326 6.54 -18.40 -10.81
N ALA A 327 7.04 -18.98 -11.91
CA ALA A 327 8.47 -19.15 -12.18
C ALA A 327 9.27 -17.84 -12.08
N ASP A 328 8.64 -16.67 -12.25
CA ASP A 328 9.29 -15.38 -12.12
C ASP A 328 9.63 -14.97 -10.67
N GLY A 329 9.05 -15.64 -9.66
CA GLY A 329 9.20 -15.28 -8.24
C GLY A 329 9.30 -16.44 -7.26
N ILE A 330 9.04 -17.68 -7.71
CA ILE A 330 8.92 -18.85 -6.83
C ILE A 330 10.17 -19.14 -6.01
N GLU A 331 11.37 -18.91 -6.54
CA GLU A 331 12.62 -19.10 -5.81
C GLU A 331 12.76 -18.10 -4.65
N GLN A 332 12.50 -16.83 -4.91
CA GLN A 332 12.55 -15.75 -3.91
C GLN A 332 11.47 -15.96 -2.85
N PHE A 333 10.27 -16.39 -3.28
CA PHE A 333 9.20 -16.81 -2.39
C PHE A 333 9.65 -17.96 -1.49
N ALA A 334 10.19 -19.03 -2.06
CA ALA A 334 10.56 -20.23 -1.31
C ALA A 334 11.68 -19.94 -0.29
N ALA A 335 12.65 -19.11 -0.66
CA ALA A 335 13.69 -18.65 0.25
C ALA A 335 13.12 -17.83 1.42
N ALA A 336 12.25 -16.85 1.14
CA ALA A 336 11.63 -16.01 2.17
C ALA A 336 10.72 -16.83 3.10
N PHE A 337 9.96 -17.78 2.54
CA PHE A 337 9.12 -18.69 3.29
C PHE A 337 9.95 -19.58 4.24
N ALA A 338 10.94 -20.28 3.71
CA ALA A 338 11.81 -21.17 4.48
C ALA A 338 12.55 -20.40 5.59
N GLN A 339 13.06 -19.20 5.28
CA GLN A 339 13.71 -18.36 6.27
C GLN A 339 12.77 -18.01 7.44
N GLN A 340 11.50 -17.68 7.16
CA GLN A 340 10.54 -17.38 8.22
C GLN A 340 10.20 -18.57 9.09
N VAL A 341 9.95 -19.74 8.49
CA VAL A 341 9.65 -20.95 9.27
C VAL A 341 10.86 -21.36 10.12
N ASN A 342 12.06 -21.30 9.55
CA ASN A 342 13.30 -21.72 10.21
C ASN A 342 13.73 -20.80 11.37
N ALA A 343 13.23 -19.57 11.42
CA ALA A 343 13.43 -18.70 12.57
C ALA A 343 12.86 -19.30 13.87
N LEU A 344 11.83 -20.16 13.77
CA LEU A 344 11.24 -20.86 14.91
C LEU A 344 11.65 -22.34 15.01
N TYR A 345 12.05 -22.96 13.89
CA TYR A 345 12.44 -24.38 13.83
C TYR A 345 13.90 -24.60 13.38
N PRO A 346 14.93 -24.11 14.12
CA PRO A 346 16.32 -24.15 13.67
C PRO A 346 16.96 -25.56 13.70
N LYS A 347 16.40 -26.50 14.48
CA LYS A 347 16.97 -27.84 14.65
C LYS A 347 16.67 -28.80 13.51
N ASN A 348 15.55 -28.58 12.83
CA ASN A 348 15.12 -29.38 11.68
C ASN A 348 14.67 -28.39 10.59
N PRO A 349 15.63 -27.75 9.90
CA PRO A 349 15.31 -26.65 9.01
C PRO A 349 14.51 -27.14 7.81
N LEU A 350 13.50 -26.36 7.46
CA LEU A 350 12.73 -26.49 6.25
C LEU A 350 13.53 -25.97 5.05
N ARG A 351 13.61 -26.76 3.97
CA ARG A 351 14.34 -26.43 2.74
C ARG A 351 13.43 -26.54 1.53
N PRO A 352 13.52 -25.64 0.53
CA PRO A 352 12.81 -25.80 -0.74
C PRO A 352 13.22 -27.12 -1.43
N SER A 353 12.25 -27.92 -1.86
CA SER A 353 12.45 -29.24 -2.51
C SER A 353 11.93 -29.25 -3.96
N GLY A 354 12.11 -28.12 -4.65
CA GLY A 354 11.62 -27.91 -6.01
C GLY A 354 10.12 -27.59 -6.10
N PHE A 355 9.66 -27.41 -7.33
CA PHE A 355 8.25 -27.14 -7.64
C PHE A 355 7.81 -27.89 -8.89
N LEU A 356 6.50 -28.11 -8.99
CA LEU A 356 5.84 -28.68 -10.15
C LEU A 356 4.79 -27.71 -10.69
N ASP A 357 4.85 -27.40 -11.99
CA ASP A 357 3.82 -26.64 -12.70
C ASP A 357 2.88 -27.61 -13.43
N LEU A 358 1.60 -27.57 -13.05
CA LEU A 358 0.54 -28.43 -13.56
C LEU A 358 -0.33 -27.72 -14.63
N GLY A 359 0.14 -26.61 -15.20
CA GLY A 359 -0.58 -25.91 -16.27
C GLY A 359 -1.71 -25.04 -15.73
N GLY A 360 -1.38 -24.14 -14.79
CA GLY A 360 -2.32 -23.19 -14.17
C GLY A 360 -2.29 -23.23 -12.65
N THR A 361 -1.74 -24.31 -12.09
CA THR A 361 -1.48 -24.53 -10.66
C THR A 361 -0.03 -24.91 -10.49
N VAL A 362 0.63 -24.33 -9.49
CA VAL A 362 2.00 -24.65 -9.11
C VAL A 362 2.01 -25.21 -7.69
N ILE A 363 2.74 -26.31 -7.52
CA ILE A 363 3.01 -26.95 -6.24
C ILE A 363 4.45 -26.63 -5.87
N GLN A 364 4.66 -25.88 -4.80
CA GLN A 364 5.99 -25.73 -4.19
C GLN A 364 6.09 -26.70 -3.04
N ALA A 365 7.11 -27.56 -3.07
CA ALA A 365 7.41 -28.48 -1.98
C ALA A 365 8.52 -27.92 -1.07
N PHE A 366 8.42 -28.26 0.20
CA PHE A 366 9.44 -28.01 1.20
C PHE A 366 9.66 -29.28 2.01
N ALA A 367 10.91 -29.60 2.29
CA ALA A 367 11.32 -30.77 3.05
C ALA A 367 11.93 -30.34 4.39
N PHE A 368 11.59 -31.02 5.47
CA PHE A 368 12.28 -30.88 6.74
C PHE A 368 13.55 -31.73 6.74
N GLY A 369 14.69 -31.12 7.07
CA GLY A 369 15.97 -31.81 7.14
C GLY A 369 16.50 -32.20 5.76
N ASP A 370 16.93 -33.47 5.63
CA ASP A 370 17.54 -34.02 4.41
C ASP A 370 16.59 -34.95 3.64
N ALA A 371 15.27 -34.85 3.86
CA ALA A 371 14.29 -35.63 3.13
C ALA A 371 14.27 -35.24 1.63
N GLU A 372 14.37 -36.23 0.76
CA GLU A 372 14.32 -36.05 -0.70
C GLU A 372 12.93 -36.39 -1.23
N LEU A 373 12.42 -35.55 -2.13
CA LEU A 373 11.12 -35.74 -2.76
C LEU A 373 11.29 -36.27 -4.18
N ASP A 374 10.63 -37.39 -4.48
CA ASP A 374 10.54 -37.93 -5.83
C ASP A 374 9.24 -37.46 -6.53
N TRP A 375 9.40 -36.74 -7.64
CA TRP A 375 8.31 -36.23 -8.47
C TRP A 375 7.84 -37.22 -9.55
N SER A 376 8.37 -38.44 -9.60
CA SER A 376 8.08 -39.42 -10.65
C SER A 376 6.62 -39.90 -10.72
N GLN A 377 5.85 -39.81 -9.63
CA GLN A 377 4.46 -40.32 -9.56
C GLN A 377 3.37 -39.23 -9.68
N THR A 378 3.75 -38.00 -10.04
CA THR A 378 2.86 -36.84 -9.87
C THR A 378 1.79 -36.67 -10.96
N GLU A 379 1.87 -37.42 -12.07
CA GLU A 379 0.91 -37.35 -13.19
C GLU A 379 -0.54 -37.75 -12.80
N GLN A 380 -0.73 -38.47 -11.68
CA GLN A 380 -2.06 -38.88 -11.20
C GLN A 380 -2.81 -37.79 -10.39
N LEU A 381 -2.15 -36.68 -10.04
CA LEU A 381 -2.69 -35.64 -9.16
C LEU A 381 -3.47 -34.53 -9.90
N THR A 382 -3.23 -34.36 -11.20
CA THR A 382 -3.62 -33.21 -12.01
C THR A 382 -5.13 -32.96 -12.05
N GLY A 383 -5.96 -34.02 -12.03
CA GLY A 383 -7.43 -33.89 -12.10
C GLY A 383 -8.14 -33.66 -10.76
N ARG A 384 -7.52 -34.00 -9.62
CA ARG A 384 -8.13 -33.86 -8.29
C ARG A 384 -7.88 -32.50 -7.65
N LEU A 385 -6.79 -31.83 -8.03
CA LEU A 385 -6.34 -30.58 -7.41
C LEU A 385 -7.12 -29.34 -7.89
N ASP A 386 -7.57 -29.32 -9.15
CA ASP A 386 -8.37 -28.21 -9.68
C ASP A 386 -9.68 -27.99 -8.92
N ALA A 387 -10.30 -29.06 -8.42
CA ALA A 387 -11.52 -28.98 -7.61
C ALA A 387 -11.28 -28.37 -6.21
N LEU A 388 -10.05 -28.51 -5.67
CA LEU A 388 -9.70 -28.02 -4.34
C LEU A 388 -9.39 -26.51 -4.32
N LEU A 389 -8.85 -25.98 -5.42
CA LEU A 389 -8.48 -24.56 -5.53
C LEU A 389 -9.68 -23.65 -5.84
N TYR A 390 -10.70 -24.16 -6.53
CA TYR A 390 -11.92 -23.43 -6.87
C TYR A 390 -13.12 -23.88 -6.01
N ALA A 391 -13.15 -23.48 -4.73
CA ALA A 391 -14.30 -23.76 -3.88
C ALA A 391 -15.38 -22.65 -4.00
N SER A 392 -16.60 -23.05 -4.37
CA SER A 392 -17.82 -22.22 -4.51
C SER A 392 -17.83 -21.25 -5.71
N ARG A 393 -18.54 -21.64 -6.78
CA ARG A 393 -19.04 -20.73 -7.82
C ARG A 393 -20.46 -20.30 -7.47
N GLY A 394 -20.62 -19.14 -6.83
CA GLY A 394 -21.92 -18.46 -6.78
C GLY A 394 -22.29 -17.94 -8.17
N SER A 395 -23.53 -17.47 -8.39
CA SER A 395 -23.92 -16.82 -9.66
C SER A 395 -23.10 -15.55 -9.93
N SER A 396 -22.69 -14.83 -8.87
CA SER A 396 -22.02 -13.52 -8.94
C SER A 396 -20.63 -13.42 -8.29
N LEU A 397 -20.12 -14.49 -7.65
CA LEU A 397 -18.81 -14.51 -6.97
C LEU A 397 -18.02 -15.78 -7.31
N THR A 398 -16.72 -15.63 -7.59
CA THR A 398 -15.74 -16.74 -7.64
C THR A 398 -14.68 -16.52 -6.56
N MET A 399 -14.36 -17.56 -5.79
CA MET A 399 -13.29 -17.52 -4.80
C MET A 399 -12.16 -18.47 -5.18
N THR A 400 -10.92 -17.97 -5.13
CA THR A 400 -9.70 -18.79 -5.28
C THR A 400 -9.12 -19.10 -3.91
N ARG A 401 -8.87 -20.38 -3.64
CA ARG A 401 -8.20 -20.85 -2.41
C ARG A 401 -6.77 -21.27 -2.69
N VAL A 402 -5.93 -21.11 -1.68
CA VAL A 402 -4.60 -21.71 -1.57
C VAL A 402 -4.74 -22.96 -0.72
N ALA A 403 -4.18 -24.08 -1.18
CA ALA A 403 -4.18 -25.31 -0.41
C ALA A 403 -2.80 -25.57 0.18
N ARG A 404 -2.79 -26.05 1.43
CA ARG A 404 -1.61 -26.47 2.17
C ARG A 404 -1.78 -27.94 2.49
N VAL A 405 -0.78 -28.76 2.17
CA VAL A 405 -0.76 -30.18 2.49
C VAL A 405 0.45 -30.46 3.35
N TYR A 406 0.20 -31.11 4.47
CA TYR A 406 1.23 -31.51 5.44
C TYR A 406 1.43 -33.01 5.33
N ASP A 407 2.68 -33.42 5.20
CA ASP A 407 3.15 -34.77 5.41
C ASP A 407 4.24 -34.75 6.48
N THR A 408 4.56 -35.91 7.05
CA THR A 408 5.49 -36.07 8.18
C THR A 408 6.82 -35.33 7.96
N SER A 409 7.32 -35.35 6.72
CA SER A 409 8.60 -34.73 6.36
C SER A 409 8.47 -33.55 5.39
N PHE A 410 7.25 -33.22 4.93
CA PHE A 410 7.06 -32.27 3.83
C PHE A 410 5.91 -31.30 4.07
N VAL A 411 6.07 -30.09 3.55
CA VAL A 411 5.02 -29.09 3.42
C VAL A 411 4.85 -28.77 1.94
N PHE A 412 3.63 -28.85 1.42
CA PHE A 412 3.30 -28.50 0.05
C PHE A 412 2.38 -27.29 0.01
N LEU A 413 2.75 -26.28 -0.77
CA LEU A 413 1.91 -25.13 -1.06
C LEU A 413 1.40 -25.22 -2.50
N LEU A 414 0.08 -25.26 -2.66
CA LEU A 414 -0.58 -25.34 -3.95
C LEU A 414 -1.29 -24.02 -4.24
N LYS A 415 -0.83 -23.32 -5.27
CA LYS A 415 -1.35 -22.00 -5.65
C LYS A 415 -1.45 -21.85 -7.15
N PRO A 416 -2.24 -20.90 -7.67
CA PRO A 416 -2.28 -20.66 -9.12
C PRO A 416 -0.92 -20.17 -9.67
N ASP A 417 -0.69 -20.35 -10.97
CA ASP A 417 0.58 -20.04 -11.66
C ASP A 417 0.91 -18.54 -11.74
N ARG A 418 0.15 -17.63 -11.12
CA ARG A 418 0.37 -16.18 -11.29
C ARG A 418 1.32 -15.62 -10.25
N LEU A 419 2.25 -14.74 -10.68
CA LEU A 419 3.28 -14.13 -9.81
C LEU A 419 2.71 -13.52 -8.52
N ARG A 420 1.48 -12.98 -8.54
CA ARG A 420 0.77 -12.47 -7.35
C ARG A 420 0.70 -13.43 -6.17
N TYR A 421 0.83 -14.73 -6.39
CA TYR A 421 0.77 -15.77 -5.37
C TYR A 421 2.15 -16.17 -4.83
N TRP A 422 3.21 -15.66 -5.46
CA TRP A 422 4.60 -16.12 -5.31
C TRP A 422 5.54 -14.92 -5.07
N LEU A 423 5.04 -13.86 -4.42
CA LEU A 423 5.87 -12.74 -3.97
C LEU A 423 6.49 -13.01 -2.58
N PRO A 424 7.67 -12.44 -2.26
CA PRO A 424 8.26 -12.54 -0.93
C PRO A 424 7.33 -12.11 0.21
N SER A 425 6.55 -11.04 0.07
CA SER A 425 5.57 -10.62 1.09
C SER A 425 4.44 -11.63 1.28
N VAL A 426 4.04 -12.35 0.21
CA VAL A 426 3.07 -13.44 0.27
C VAL A 426 3.69 -14.65 0.99
N ALA A 427 4.98 -14.90 0.79
CA ALA A 427 5.72 -15.94 1.51
C ALA A 427 5.68 -15.73 3.02
N LEU A 428 5.80 -14.47 3.48
CA LEU A 428 5.71 -14.14 4.90
C LEU A 428 4.33 -14.49 5.49
N ARG A 429 3.25 -14.20 4.73
CA ARG A 429 1.88 -14.51 5.17
C ARG A 429 1.62 -16.00 5.21
N ASP A 430 2.09 -16.74 4.20
CA ASP A 430 1.97 -18.19 4.18
C ASP A 430 2.78 -18.85 5.28
N ALA A 431 3.96 -18.30 5.61
CA ALA A 431 4.75 -18.78 6.73
C ALA A 431 4.00 -18.58 8.05
N ASP A 432 3.36 -17.42 8.27
CA ASP A 432 2.55 -17.17 9.46
C ASP A 432 1.41 -18.19 9.60
N ASP A 433 0.70 -18.43 8.50
CA ASP A 433 -0.38 -19.41 8.40
C ASP A 433 0.13 -20.84 8.68
N VAL A 434 1.28 -21.23 8.11
CA VAL A 434 1.89 -22.56 8.31
C VAL A 434 2.37 -22.75 9.74
N LEU A 435 2.99 -21.73 10.33
CA LEU A 435 3.43 -21.74 11.72
C LEU A 435 2.24 -21.88 12.68
N ALA A 436 1.10 -21.24 12.37
CA ALA A 436 -0.13 -21.41 13.14
C ALA A 436 -0.65 -22.85 13.06
N ASP A 437 -0.73 -23.43 11.85
CA ASP A 437 -1.18 -24.81 11.64
C ASP A 437 -0.26 -25.83 12.35
N LEU A 438 1.06 -25.66 12.26
CA LEU A 438 2.04 -26.54 12.93
C LEU A 438 1.86 -26.51 14.46
N ARG A 439 1.66 -25.32 15.02
CA ARG A 439 1.42 -25.15 16.47
C ARG A 439 0.11 -25.82 16.90
N GLU A 440 -0.96 -25.71 16.10
CA GLU A 440 -2.24 -26.39 16.39
C GLU A 440 -2.12 -27.91 16.33
N GLN A 441 -1.22 -28.43 15.50
CA GLN A 441 -0.90 -29.86 15.40
C GLN A 441 0.08 -30.35 16.48
N GLY A 442 0.59 -29.46 17.34
CA GLY A 442 1.46 -29.80 18.47
C GLY A 442 2.96 -29.90 18.16
N PHE A 443 3.42 -29.29 17.06
CA PHE A 443 4.83 -29.23 16.67
C PHE A 443 5.62 -28.09 17.30
#